data_AF-T1EUP0-F1
#
_entry.id   AF-T1EUP0-F1
#
_cell.length_a   1.000
_cell.length_b   1.000
_cell.length_c   1.000
_cell.angle_alpha   90.00
_cell.angle_beta   90.00
_cell.angle_gamma   90.00
#
_symmetry.space_group_name_H-M   'P 1'
#
loop_
_entity.id
_entity.type
_entity.pdbx_description
1 polymer ?
#
loop_
_entity_poly.entity_id
_entity_poly.type
_entity_poly.pdbx_seq_one_letter_code
_entity_poly.pdbx_strand_id
1 'polypeptide(L)'
;MASITSKLYFHIIKRNNDEFELAGISENKETWYVLPEEMKDLSLHEAQSTKRAIINTINSIKPINGYRKICIKLDDELRKEYYDEDESLCFLDNMLEEKIIDNKHRDEPDDNFLNERIKELEAKLSLNDNYKLQDVEKKFILEKFNKKQNPTEWIEKFENECRRHKILNPTNFIEALRFFLSGSPEDWYESNLKKIGLTNWSEWRKSFLAIFADRDYALAKENLCLEIEMSRINMIVMGLPVEIQNQLGRVEITTIEKLFKELTKIDECVSNIKPKYDNKFLSNEISYNTDIKTKQLYQHKQRYKNVDKEISVPKYKVEAKTHNTLNKQNQRHENNTLNK
;
A
#
# COMPACT_ATOMS: atom_id res chain seq x y z
N MET A 1 39.21 -69.91 5.34
CA MET A 1 38.82 -69.19 6.57
C MET A 1 39.58 -67.87 6.66
N ALA A 2 38.90 -66.78 6.35
CA ALA A 2 39.10 -65.45 6.93
C ALA A 2 37.83 -64.69 6.53
N SER A 3 36.84 -64.63 7.43
CA SER A 3 35.64 -63.85 7.18
C SER A 3 36.07 -62.39 7.14
N ILE A 4 36.26 -61.86 5.93
CA ILE A 4 36.47 -60.43 5.70
C ILE A 4 35.20 -59.80 6.25
N THR A 5 35.30 -59.19 7.43
CA THR A 5 34.18 -58.45 8.00
C THR A 5 34.03 -57.19 7.17
N SER A 6 33.30 -57.30 6.06
CA SER A 6 32.94 -56.18 5.20
C SER A 6 32.26 -55.12 6.06
N LYS A 7 32.69 -53.87 5.92
CA LYS A 7 32.17 -52.73 6.67
C LYS A 7 31.50 -51.81 5.67
N LEU A 8 30.38 -51.24 6.07
CA LEU A 8 29.70 -50.21 5.31
C LEU A 8 29.72 -48.91 6.10
N TYR A 9 29.96 -47.82 5.40
CA TYR A 9 30.05 -46.49 5.96
C TYR A 9 28.87 -45.65 5.51
N PHE A 10 28.30 -44.89 6.46
CA PHE A 10 27.10 -44.10 6.23
C PHE A 10 27.36 -42.65 6.59
N HIS A 11 26.89 -41.73 5.75
CA HIS A 11 26.98 -40.29 5.97
C HIS A 11 25.61 -39.73 6.34
N ILE A 12 25.45 -39.38 7.61
CA ILE A 12 24.16 -38.96 8.19
C ILE A 12 24.20 -37.47 8.45
N ILE A 13 23.16 -36.76 8.01
CA ILE A 13 23.01 -35.32 8.15
C ILE A 13 21.73 -35.02 8.92
N LYS A 14 21.80 -34.10 9.88
CA LYS A 14 20.61 -33.60 10.58
C LYS A 14 20.03 -32.40 9.81
N ARG A 15 18.75 -32.45 9.42
CA ARG A 15 18.08 -31.35 8.72
C ARG A 15 17.21 -30.51 9.62
N ASN A 16 16.44 -31.16 10.49
CA ASN A 16 15.61 -30.50 11.50
C ASN A 16 15.80 -31.18 12.86
N ASN A 17 15.02 -30.80 13.86
CA ASN A 17 15.16 -31.31 15.23
C ASN A 17 15.13 -32.84 15.28
N ASP A 18 14.23 -33.45 14.51
CA ASP A 18 13.98 -34.91 14.49
C ASP A 18 14.10 -35.52 13.08
N GLU A 19 14.49 -34.74 12.07
CA GLU A 19 14.65 -35.23 10.69
C GLU A 19 16.13 -35.43 10.34
N PHE A 20 16.44 -36.64 9.88
CA PHE A 20 17.78 -37.06 9.52
C PHE A 20 17.78 -37.65 8.12
N GLU A 21 18.84 -37.36 7.36
CA GLU A 21 19.04 -37.88 6.03
C GLU A 21 20.26 -38.80 5.99
N LEU A 22 20.14 -39.92 5.27
CA LEU A 22 21.28 -40.66 4.76
C LEU A 22 21.71 -40.02 3.43
N ALA A 23 22.79 -39.23 3.49
CA ALA A 23 23.29 -38.49 2.33
C ALA A 23 24.20 -39.33 1.42
N GLY A 24 24.74 -40.43 1.92
CA GLY A 24 25.56 -41.33 1.11
C GLY A 24 26.09 -42.54 1.86
N ILE A 25 26.52 -43.52 1.06
CA ILE A 25 27.03 -44.82 1.50
C ILE A 25 28.42 -45.02 0.91
N SER A 26 29.30 -45.73 1.61
CA SER A 26 30.65 -45.99 1.13
C SER A 26 31.20 -47.30 1.69
N GLU A 27 31.97 -48.03 0.90
CA GLU A 27 32.65 -49.27 1.34
C GLU A 27 34.05 -48.99 1.92
N ASN A 28 34.69 -47.91 1.46
CA ASN A 28 36.10 -47.63 1.73
C ASN A 28 36.37 -46.23 2.34
N LYS A 29 35.33 -45.42 2.50
CA LYS A 29 35.34 -43.97 2.86
C LYS A 29 35.92 -43.01 1.82
N GLU A 30 36.47 -43.52 0.72
CA GLU A 30 37.05 -42.72 -0.35
C GLU A 30 35.98 -42.42 -1.40
N THR A 31 35.31 -43.47 -1.87
CA THR A 31 34.22 -43.40 -2.83
C THR A 31 32.88 -43.37 -2.11
N TRP A 32 32.04 -42.38 -2.40
CA TRP A 32 30.71 -42.25 -1.79
C TRP A 32 29.63 -42.34 -2.85
N TYR A 33 28.62 -43.15 -2.59
CA TYR A 33 27.44 -43.34 -3.42
C TYR A 33 26.30 -42.53 -2.84
N VAL A 34 25.69 -41.66 -3.65
CA VAL A 34 24.66 -40.71 -3.20
C VAL A 34 23.28 -41.31 -3.44
N LEU A 35 22.39 -41.17 -2.46
CA LEU A 35 21.00 -41.59 -2.61
C LEU A 35 20.18 -40.51 -3.36
N PRO A 36 19.21 -40.93 -4.19
CA PRO A 36 18.21 -40.01 -4.76
C PRO A 36 17.50 -39.20 -3.68
N GLU A 37 17.09 -37.97 -3.98
CA GLU A 37 16.48 -37.04 -3.01
C GLU A 37 15.27 -37.66 -2.29
N GLU A 38 14.46 -38.42 -3.03
CA GLU A 38 13.26 -39.12 -2.54
C GLU A 38 13.58 -40.23 -1.53
N MET A 39 14.83 -40.72 -1.50
CA MET A 39 15.27 -41.88 -0.72
C MET A 39 16.25 -41.49 0.39
N LYS A 40 16.48 -40.19 0.61
CA LYS A 40 17.43 -39.72 1.64
C LYS A 40 16.89 -39.80 3.05
N ASP A 41 15.58 -39.77 3.25
CA ASP A 41 15.00 -39.81 4.60
C ASP A 41 15.46 -41.10 5.31
N LEU A 42 16.14 -40.93 6.44
CA LEU A 42 16.68 -42.03 7.24
C LEU A 42 15.58 -42.99 7.72
N SER A 43 14.33 -42.52 7.82
CA SER A 43 13.18 -43.34 8.19
C SER A 43 12.88 -44.45 7.17
N LEU A 44 13.26 -44.27 5.90
CA LEU A 44 13.06 -45.24 4.82
C LEU A 44 14.03 -46.42 4.88
N HIS A 45 15.05 -46.35 5.75
CA HIS A 45 16.13 -47.32 5.83
C HIS A 45 16.01 -48.11 7.13
N GLU A 46 15.10 -49.07 7.15
CA GLU A 46 14.70 -49.79 8.37
C GLU A 46 15.84 -50.66 8.92
N ALA A 47 16.62 -51.34 8.07
CA ALA A 47 17.64 -52.27 8.58
C ALA A 47 18.77 -51.52 9.30
N GLN A 48 19.16 -50.34 8.80
CA GLN A 48 20.19 -49.54 9.47
C GLN A 48 19.65 -48.72 10.65
N SER A 49 18.45 -48.16 10.57
CA SER A 49 17.91 -47.23 11.60
C SER A 49 17.80 -47.87 12.98
N THR A 50 17.58 -49.19 13.03
CA THR A 50 17.55 -49.97 14.28
C THR A 50 18.95 -50.22 14.88
N LYS A 51 20.04 -50.03 14.13
CA LYS A 51 21.39 -50.29 14.61
C LYS A 51 21.79 -49.24 15.65
N ARG A 52 22.33 -49.71 16.79
CA ARG A 52 22.78 -48.85 17.91
C ARG A 52 23.75 -47.74 17.49
N ALA A 53 24.59 -48.00 16.48
CA ALA A 53 25.52 -47.00 15.94
C ALA A 53 24.79 -45.79 15.32
N ILE A 54 23.67 -46.03 14.61
CA ILE A 54 22.82 -45.00 14.04
C ILE A 54 22.10 -44.22 15.14
N ILE A 55 21.46 -44.92 16.08
CA ILE A 55 20.74 -44.30 17.21
C ILE A 55 21.68 -43.37 18.02
N ASN A 56 22.88 -43.84 18.35
CA ASN A 56 23.87 -43.02 19.05
C ASN A 56 24.31 -41.81 18.22
N THR A 57 24.35 -41.95 16.90
CA THR A 57 24.73 -40.88 15.98
C THR A 57 23.67 -39.79 15.91
N ILE A 58 22.42 -40.17 15.70
CA ILE A 58 21.23 -39.30 15.74
C ILE A 58 21.24 -38.46 17.02
N ASN A 59 21.42 -39.11 18.18
CA ASN A 59 21.46 -38.44 19.48
C ASN A 59 22.68 -37.51 19.67
N SER A 60 23.77 -37.72 18.93
CA SER A 60 25.01 -36.96 19.07
C SER A 60 25.11 -35.73 18.18
N ILE A 61 24.38 -35.71 17.04
CA ILE A 61 24.39 -34.57 16.12
C ILE A 61 23.47 -33.49 16.69
N LYS A 62 24.08 -32.48 17.33
CA LYS A 62 23.35 -31.36 17.95
C LYS A 62 22.92 -30.29 16.96
N PRO A 63 23.81 -29.71 16.15
CA PRO A 63 23.44 -28.60 15.27
C PRO A 63 22.63 -29.06 14.06
N ILE A 64 21.68 -28.22 13.62
CA ILE A 64 21.06 -28.32 12.30
C ILE A 64 22.16 -28.23 11.23
N ASN A 65 22.08 -29.06 10.19
CA ASN A 65 23.11 -29.33 9.19
C ASN A 65 24.43 -29.93 9.74
N GLY A 66 24.45 -30.35 11.00
CA GLY A 66 25.52 -31.20 11.51
C GLY A 66 25.50 -32.57 10.83
N TYR A 67 26.68 -33.19 10.69
CA TYR A 67 26.80 -34.50 10.06
C TYR A 67 27.77 -35.41 10.82
N ARG A 68 27.66 -36.71 10.58
CA ARG A 68 28.65 -37.69 11.02
C ARG A 68 28.74 -38.84 10.03
N LYS A 69 29.98 -39.26 9.76
CA LYS A 69 30.31 -40.48 9.00
C LYS A 69 30.52 -41.60 10.00
N ILE A 70 29.75 -42.68 9.90
CA ILE A 70 29.87 -43.83 10.80
C ILE A 70 30.14 -45.12 10.05
N CYS A 71 30.55 -46.13 10.79
CA CYS A 71 30.85 -47.46 10.29
C CYS A 71 29.93 -48.47 10.95
N ILE A 72 29.33 -49.34 10.15
CA ILE A 72 28.56 -50.50 10.61
C ILE A 72 29.18 -51.74 9.97
N LYS A 73 29.20 -52.85 10.71
CA LYS A 73 29.59 -54.14 10.14
C LYS A 73 28.46 -54.61 9.22
N LEU A 74 28.82 -55.09 8.03
CA LEU A 74 27.85 -55.59 7.06
C LEU A 74 27.28 -56.93 7.56
N ASP A 75 25.99 -56.94 7.86
CA ASP A 75 25.22 -58.14 8.18
C ASP A 75 24.28 -58.51 7.02
N ASP A 76 23.57 -59.63 7.15
CA ASP A 76 22.74 -60.16 6.06
C ASP A 76 21.54 -59.25 5.75
N GLU A 77 21.04 -58.49 6.73
CA GLU A 77 19.96 -57.52 6.55
C GLU A 77 20.42 -56.34 5.71
N LEU A 78 21.56 -55.73 6.07
CA LEU A 78 22.16 -54.63 5.31
C LEU A 78 22.60 -55.07 3.92
N ARG A 79 23.09 -56.31 3.78
CA ARG A 79 23.46 -56.86 2.47
C ARG A 79 22.24 -56.97 1.55
N LYS A 80 21.11 -57.43 2.07
CA LYS A 80 19.86 -57.53 1.29
C LYS A 80 19.29 -56.16 0.89
N GLU A 81 19.49 -55.13 1.71
CA GLU A 81 18.96 -53.78 1.44
C GLU A 81 19.85 -52.97 0.50
N TYR A 82 21.17 -53.13 0.60
CA TYR A 82 22.15 -52.26 -0.09
C TYR A 82 22.99 -52.94 -1.17
N TYR A 83 22.77 -54.22 -1.43
CA TYR A 83 23.46 -54.96 -2.49
C TYR A 83 22.45 -55.74 -3.32
N ASP A 84 22.70 -55.80 -4.63
CA ASP A 84 21.96 -56.65 -5.55
C ASP A 84 22.52 -58.09 -5.56
N GLU A 85 21.98 -58.93 -6.44
CA GLU A 85 22.41 -60.34 -6.61
C GLU A 85 23.86 -60.46 -7.10
N ASP A 86 24.41 -59.41 -7.73
CA ASP A 86 25.76 -59.36 -8.30
C ASP A 86 26.77 -58.66 -7.36
N GLU A 87 26.42 -58.46 -6.09
CA GLU A 87 27.21 -57.76 -5.07
C GLU A 87 27.54 -56.29 -5.43
N SER A 88 26.71 -55.63 -6.24
CA SER A 88 26.84 -54.20 -6.55
C SER A 88 25.99 -53.34 -5.61
N LEU A 89 26.49 -52.14 -5.30
CA LEU A 89 25.84 -51.21 -4.37
C LEU A 89 24.59 -50.57 -4.99
N CYS A 90 23.44 -50.90 -4.42
CA CYS A 90 22.13 -50.37 -4.84
C CYS A 90 21.28 -50.01 -3.62
N PHE A 91 20.13 -49.39 -3.83
CA PHE A 91 19.09 -49.29 -2.81
C PHE A 91 17.72 -49.48 -3.48
N LEU A 92 16.94 -50.46 -3.01
CA LEU A 92 15.67 -50.86 -3.64
C LEU A 92 15.83 -51.12 -5.15
N ASP A 93 16.86 -51.89 -5.53
CA ASP A 93 17.23 -52.22 -6.91
C ASP A 93 17.60 -51.03 -7.81
N ASN A 94 17.78 -49.83 -7.24
CA ASN A 94 18.31 -48.67 -7.96
C ASN A 94 19.81 -48.52 -7.72
N MET A 95 20.57 -48.53 -8.82
CA MET A 95 22.01 -48.22 -8.80
C MET A 95 22.25 -46.81 -8.29
N LEU A 96 23.20 -46.66 -7.36
CA LEU A 96 23.52 -45.37 -6.76
C LEU A 96 24.60 -44.65 -7.57
N GLU A 97 24.48 -43.33 -7.69
CA GLU A 97 25.48 -42.52 -8.40
C GLU A 97 26.75 -42.34 -7.55
N GLU A 98 27.89 -42.62 -8.15
CA GLU A 98 29.20 -42.36 -7.55
C GLU A 98 29.48 -40.85 -7.51
N LYS A 99 29.82 -40.32 -6.34
CA LYS A 99 30.25 -38.94 -6.17
C LYS A 99 31.43 -38.86 -5.20
N ILE A 100 32.48 -38.17 -5.60
CA ILE A 100 33.59 -37.85 -4.72
C ILE A 100 33.10 -36.83 -3.69
N ILE A 101 32.79 -37.28 -2.47
CA ILE A 101 32.53 -36.39 -1.33
C ILE A 101 33.89 -35.96 -0.76
N ASP A 102 34.61 -35.14 -1.51
CA ASP A 102 35.88 -34.57 -1.08
C ASP A 102 35.61 -33.44 -0.06
N ASN A 103 36.06 -33.65 1.19
CA ASN A 103 36.06 -32.62 2.23
C ASN A 103 37.10 -31.50 1.95
N LYS A 104 37.74 -31.47 0.77
CA LYS A 104 38.82 -30.53 0.42
C LYS A 104 38.38 -29.29 -0.36
N HIS A 105 37.11 -29.18 -0.75
CA HIS A 105 36.60 -27.97 -1.41
C HIS A 105 35.41 -27.38 -0.65
N ARG A 106 35.69 -26.65 0.44
CA ARG A 106 34.73 -25.73 1.09
C ARG A 106 35.37 -24.47 1.68
N ASP A 107 36.50 -24.02 1.13
CA ASP A 107 37.05 -22.71 1.46
C ASP A 107 36.86 -21.66 0.36
N GLU A 108 36.16 -21.99 -0.73
CA GLU A 108 35.62 -20.97 -1.63
C GLU A 108 34.08 -21.08 -1.67
N PRO A 109 33.34 -19.99 -1.38
CA PRO A 109 31.92 -19.97 -1.60
C PRO A 109 31.70 -20.07 -3.11
N ASP A 110 31.06 -21.15 -3.56
CA ASP A 110 30.49 -21.18 -4.90
C ASP A 110 29.33 -20.20 -4.91
N ASP A 111 29.65 -18.93 -5.16
CA ASP A 111 28.72 -17.81 -5.21
C ASP A 111 27.56 -18.14 -6.16
N ASN A 112 27.73 -18.99 -7.17
CA ASN A 112 26.65 -19.38 -8.06
C ASN A 112 25.59 -20.24 -7.36
N PHE A 113 25.96 -21.23 -6.55
CA PHE A 113 24.99 -22.06 -5.83
C PHE A 113 24.23 -21.24 -4.77
N LEU A 114 24.95 -20.38 -4.05
CA LEU A 114 24.32 -19.47 -3.08
C LEU A 114 23.39 -18.47 -3.79
N ASN A 115 23.81 -17.88 -4.90
CA ASN A 115 22.99 -16.95 -5.68
C ASN A 115 21.77 -17.62 -6.30
N GLU A 116 21.90 -18.87 -6.74
CA GLU A 116 20.78 -19.65 -7.29
C GLU A 116 19.77 -20.02 -6.20
N ARG A 117 20.25 -20.40 -5.01
CA ARG A 117 19.39 -20.67 -3.85
C ARG A 117 18.73 -19.40 -3.30
N ILE A 118 19.43 -18.26 -3.32
CA ILE A 118 18.87 -16.94 -2.98
C ILE A 118 17.77 -16.59 -3.98
N LYS A 119 18.01 -16.70 -5.29
CA LYS A 119 16.99 -16.47 -6.33
C LYS A 119 15.77 -17.37 -6.16
N GLU A 120 15.97 -18.65 -5.83
CA GLU A 120 14.88 -19.59 -5.63
C GLU A 120 14.04 -19.25 -4.38
N LEU A 121 14.68 -18.82 -3.29
CA LEU A 121 14.01 -18.39 -2.07
C LEU A 121 13.29 -17.05 -2.26
N GLU A 122 13.88 -16.10 -2.99
CA GLU A 122 13.24 -14.84 -3.39
C GLU A 122 12.01 -15.09 -4.27
N ALA A 123 12.09 -16.01 -5.23
CA ALA A 123 10.94 -16.40 -6.05
C ALA A 123 9.82 -17.07 -5.22
N LYS A 124 10.18 -17.93 -4.26
CA LYS A 124 9.22 -18.56 -3.32
C LYS A 124 8.57 -17.53 -2.38
N LEU A 125 9.31 -16.52 -1.92
CA LEU A 125 8.76 -15.40 -1.16
C LEU A 125 7.80 -14.56 -2.02
N SER A 126 8.18 -14.26 -3.26
CA SER A 126 7.34 -13.51 -4.21
C SER A 126 6.06 -14.27 -4.59
N LEU A 127 6.07 -15.60 -4.64
CA LEU A 127 4.87 -16.42 -4.87
C LEU A 127 3.90 -16.43 -3.67
N ASN A 128 4.42 -16.25 -2.45
CA ASN A 128 3.63 -16.15 -1.22
C ASN A 128 3.03 -14.75 -1.01
N ASP A 129 3.52 -13.74 -1.74
CA ASP A 129 2.93 -12.41 -1.85
C ASP A 129 1.62 -12.41 -2.68
N ASN A 130 1.15 -13.56 -3.17
CA ASN A 130 -0.23 -13.76 -3.63
C ASN A 130 -1.27 -13.71 -2.48
N TYR A 131 -1.01 -12.90 -1.45
CA TYR A 131 -2.08 -12.35 -0.64
C TYR A 131 -2.93 -11.51 -1.59
N LYS A 132 -4.11 -11.99 -1.99
CA LYS A 132 -5.05 -11.13 -2.71
C LYS A 132 -5.28 -9.93 -1.81
N LEU A 133 -4.80 -8.75 -2.21
CA LEU A 133 -4.97 -7.51 -1.47
C LEU A 133 -6.44 -7.22 -1.11
N GLN A 134 -7.39 -7.84 -1.81
CA GLN A 134 -8.82 -7.77 -1.46
C GLN A 134 -9.19 -8.58 -0.20
N ASP A 135 -8.40 -9.57 0.19
CA ASP A 135 -8.63 -10.36 1.40
C ASP A 135 -8.19 -9.62 2.67
N VAL A 136 -7.37 -8.55 2.55
CA VAL A 136 -6.97 -7.76 3.73
C VAL A 136 -8.15 -6.98 4.31
N GLU A 137 -9.07 -6.48 3.48
CA GLU A 137 -10.28 -5.77 3.94
C GLU A 137 -11.16 -6.65 4.84
N LYS A 138 -11.17 -7.97 4.61
CA LYS A 138 -11.96 -8.92 5.40
C LYS A 138 -11.26 -9.43 6.65
N LYS A 139 -9.92 -9.41 6.68
CA LYS A 139 -9.11 -10.02 7.74
C LYS A 139 -8.60 -9.03 8.78
N PHE A 140 -8.48 -7.76 8.40
CA PHE A 140 -8.03 -6.71 9.31
C PHE A 140 -9.15 -6.37 10.28
N ILE A 141 -8.80 -6.27 11.56
CA ILE A 141 -9.72 -5.79 12.60
C ILE A 141 -9.49 -4.28 12.73
N LEU A 142 -9.86 -3.53 11.69
CA LEU A 142 -9.63 -2.09 11.59
C LEU A 142 -10.80 -1.38 10.91
N GLU A 143 -11.33 -0.35 11.56
CA GLU A 143 -12.36 0.51 10.98
C GLU A 143 -11.77 1.46 9.93
N LYS A 144 -12.57 1.82 8.91
CA LYS A 144 -12.15 2.80 7.90
C LYS A 144 -11.92 4.17 8.53
N PHE A 145 -10.82 4.81 8.15
CA PHE A 145 -10.50 6.17 8.54
C PHE A 145 -11.44 7.15 7.85
N ASN A 146 -12.11 7.98 8.65
CA ASN A 146 -13.02 9.02 8.18
C ASN A 146 -12.82 10.36 8.93
N LYS A 147 -11.62 10.59 9.49
CA LYS A 147 -11.23 11.74 10.32
C LYS A 147 -11.87 11.80 11.72
N LYS A 148 -12.73 10.86 12.10
CA LYS A 148 -13.26 10.80 13.48
C LYS A 148 -12.29 10.16 14.46
N GLN A 149 -11.40 9.31 13.96
CA GLN A 149 -10.38 8.63 14.76
C GLN A 149 -9.15 9.53 14.95
N ASN A 150 -8.38 9.29 16.02
CA ASN A 150 -7.07 9.89 16.19
C ASN A 150 -6.15 9.40 15.05
N PRO A 151 -5.61 10.29 14.19
CA PRO A 151 -4.85 9.87 13.01
C PRO A 151 -3.54 9.17 13.35
N THR A 152 -2.85 9.60 14.41
CA THR A 152 -1.59 9.00 14.87
C THR A 152 -1.83 7.58 15.37
N GLU A 153 -2.84 7.39 16.21
CA GLU A 153 -3.18 6.06 16.73
C GLU A 153 -3.73 5.15 15.62
N TRP A 154 -4.51 5.71 14.71
CA TRP A 154 -5.14 4.93 13.63
C TRP A 154 -4.10 4.41 12.64
N ILE A 155 -3.15 5.25 12.20
CA ILE A 155 -2.12 4.81 11.25
C ILE A 155 -1.18 3.77 11.89
N GLU A 156 -0.92 3.87 13.20
CA GLU A 156 -0.15 2.86 13.93
C GLU A 156 -0.89 1.53 14.02
N LYS A 157 -2.20 1.54 14.30
CA LYS A 157 -3.05 0.33 14.26
C LYS A 157 -3.03 -0.32 12.88
N PHE A 158 -3.12 0.48 11.82
CA PHE A 158 -2.99 -0.01 10.45
C PHE A 158 -1.63 -0.68 10.19
N GLU A 159 -0.53 -0.06 10.61
CA GLU A 159 0.81 -0.63 10.46
C GLU A 159 0.99 -1.95 11.24
N ASN A 160 0.40 -2.03 12.43
CA ASN A 160 0.40 -3.23 13.26
C ASN A 160 -0.38 -4.37 12.58
N GLU A 161 -1.54 -4.08 11.98
CA GLU A 161 -2.33 -5.08 11.23
C GLU A 161 -1.59 -5.56 9.97
N CYS A 162 -0.93 -4.67 9.24
CA CYS A 162 -0.08 -5.06 8.11
C CYS A 162 1.03 -6.02 8.55
N ARG A 163 1.70 -5.73 9.68
CA ARG A 163 2.72 -6.61 10.26
C ARG A 163 2.14 -7.95 10.72
N ARG A 164 0.98 -7.96 11.37
CA ARG A 164 0.27 -9.18 11.81
C ARG A 164 -0.04 -10.11 10.63
N HIS A 165 -0.36 -9.52 9.48
CA HIS A 165 -0.66 -10.24 8.25
C HIS A 165 0.54 -10.47 7.33
N LYS A 166 1.75 -10.17 7.79
CA LYS A 166 3.02 -10.35 7.04
C LYS A 166 3.05 -9.59 5.71
N ILE A 167 2.34 -8.47 5.61
CA ILE A 167 2.53 -7.51 4.52
C ILE A 167 3.82 -6.78 4.85
N LEU A 168 4.89 -7.04 4.09
CA LEU A 168 6.22 -6.47 4.35
C LEU A 168 6.66 -5.50 3.27
N ASN A 169 6.10 -5.62 2.06
CA ASN A 169 6.43 -4.75 0.94
C ASN A 169 5.76 -3.36 1.09
N PRO A 170 6.52 -2.25 1.03
CA PRO A 170 5.96 -0.89 1.05
C PRO A 170 4.86 -0.64 0.01
N THR A 171 4.97 -1.22 -1.18
CA THR A 171 3.94 -1.12 -2.23
C THR A 171 2.63 -1.75 -1.77
N ASN A 172 2.68 -2.96 -1.20
CA ASN A 172 1.50 -3.65 -0.70
C ASN A 172 0.88 -2.93 0.51
N PHE A 173 1.69 -2.28 1.36
CA PHE A 173 1.22 -1.39 2.42
C PHE A 173 0.34 -0.26 1.87
N ILE A 174 0.84 0.41 0.82
CA ILE A 174 0.16 1.55 0.21
C ILE A 174 -1.09 1.08 -0.53
N GLU A 175 -1.03 -0.03 -1.26
CA GLU A 175 -2.22 -0.57 -1.93
C GLU A 175 -3.29 -1.04 -0.93
N ALA A 176 -2.88 -1.67 0.18
CA ALA A 176 -3.80 -2.08 1.24
C ALA A 176 -4.48 -0.88 1.91
N LEU A 177 -3.75 0.24 2.08
CA LEU A 177 -4.25 1.45 2.72
C LEU A 177 -5.55 1.95 2.08
N ARG A 178 -5.67 1.86 0.75
CA ARG A 178 -6.85 2.33 0.01
C ARG A 178 -8.16 1.75 0.55
N PHE A 179 -8.18 0.47 0.92
CA PHE A 179 -9.40 -0.21 1.38
C PHE A 179 -9.90 0.32 2.74
N PHE A 180 -9.02 0.95 3.52
CA PHE A 180 -9.30 1.42 4.88
C PHE A 180 -9.46 2.94 4.96
N LEU A 181 -9.58 3.63 3.83
CA LEU A 181 -9.88 5.06 3.76
C LEU A 181 -11.32 5.27 3.27
N SER A 182 -11.96 6.35 3.72
CA SER A 182 -13.32 6.68 3.28
C SER A 182 -13.58 8.18 3.27
N GLY A 183 -14.17 8.69 2.18
CA GLY A 183 -14.45 10.12 2.00
C GLY A 183 -13.17 10.90 1.67
N SER A 184 -12.99 12.09 2.26
CA SER A 184 -11.86 12.97 1.94
C SER A 184 -10.44 12.36 2.10
N PRO A 185 -10.17 11.41 3.01
CA PRO A 185 -8.92 10.64 3.01
C PRO A 185 -8.69 9.76 1.77
N GLU A 186 -9.75 9.28 1.12
CA GLU A 186 -9.65 8.54 -0.13
C GLU A 186 -9.25 9.47 -1.29
N ASP A 187 -9.77 10.69 -1.34
CA ASP A 187 -9.33 11.71 -2.30
C ASP A 187 -7.84 12.10 -2.09
N TRP A 188 -7.41 12.16 -0.82
CA TRP A 188 -6.00 12.35 -0.46
C TRP A 188 -5.15 11.19 -0.97
N TYR A 189 -5.61 9.94 -0.84
CA TYR A 189 -4.91 8.77 -1.34
C TYR A 189 -4.65 8.86 -2.85
N GLU A 190 -5.71 9.10 -3.63
CA GLU A 190 -5.62 9.22 -5.09
C GLU A 190 -4.70 10.37 -5.53
N SER A 191 -4.69 11.46 -4.76
CA SER A 191 -3.79 12.59 -5.00
C SER A 191 -2.33 12.27 -4.70
N ASN A 192 -2.04 11.59 -3.58
CA ASN A 192 -0.68 11.18 -3.22
C ASN A 192 -0.15 10.09 -4.15
N LEU A 193 -1.01 9.19 -4.61
CA LEU A 193 -0.66 8.17 -5.59
C LEU A 193 -0.08 8.79 -6.86
N LYS A 194 -0.67 9.89 -7.35
CA LYS A 194 -0.17 10.63 -8.53
C LYS A 194 1.10 11.42 -8.25
N LYS A 195 1.25 11.95 -7.03
CA LYS A 195 2.34 12.86 -6.67
C LYS A 195 3.63 12.14 -6.26
N ILE A 196 3.51 11.05 -5.50
CA ILE A 196 4.62 10.36 -4.82
C ILE A 196 4.76 8.91 -5.31
N GLY A 197 3.68 8.28 -5.75
CA GLY A 197 3.69 6.88 -6.23
C GLY A 197 3.68 5.83 -5.10
N LEU A 198 3.90 4.56 -5.45
CA LEU A 198 3.77 3.39 -4.55
C LEU A 198 5.08 2.94 -3.89
N THR A 199 6.08 3.81 -3.76
CA THR A 199 7.46 3.39 -3.49
C THR A 199 7.90 3.59 -2.04
N ASN A 200 7.34 4.57 -1.31
CA ASN A 200 7.88 4.96 0.00
C ASN A 200 6.79 5.15 1.08
N TRP A 201 6.58 4.12 1.89
CA TRP A 201 5.63 4.19 3.02
C TRP A 201 5.95 5.31 4.02
N SER A 202 7.23 5.60 4.28
CA SER A 202 7.60 6.66 5.23
C SER A 202 7.10 8.03 4.78
N GLU A 203 7.15 8.30 3.48
CA GLU A 203 6.65 9.54 2.90
C GLU A 203 5.12 9.62 2.95
N TRP A 204 4.44 8.49 2.68
CA TRP A 204 2.99 8.36 2.84
C TRP A 204 2.54 8.61 4.28
N ARG A 205 3.22 7.98 5.26
CA ARG A 205 2.95 8.15 6.68
C ARG A 205 3.12 9.60 7.13
N LYS A 206 4.20 10.25 6.69
CA LYS A 206 4.45 11.67 6.97
C LYS A 206 3.36 12.56 6.36
N SER A 207 2.99 12.34 5.10
CA SER A 207 1.91 13.08 4.42
C SER A 207 0.57 12.90 5.12
N PHE A 208 0.26 11.67 5.56
CA PHE A 208 -0.97 11.36 6.28
C PHE A 208 -1.04 12.14 7.59
N LEU A 209 0.02 12.10 8.40
CA LEU A 209 0.06 12.81 9.67
C LEU A 209 0.06 14.33 9.49
N ALA A 210 0.79 14.86 8.51
CA ALA A 210 0.80 16.29 8.23
C ALA A 210 -0.59 16.84 7.86
N ILE A 211 -1.41 16.04 7.17
CA ILE A 211 -2.73 16.49 6.71
C ILE A 211 -3.83 16.20 7.74
N PHE A 212 -3.74 15.08 8.45
CA PHE A 212 -4.82 14.65 9.34
C PHE A 212 -4.48 14.79 10.83
N ALA A 213 -3.24 14.51 11.25
CA ALA A 213 -2.84 14.58 12.66
C ALA A 213 -2.58 16.01 13.13
N ASP A 214 -2.20 16.89 12.20
CA ASP A 214 -1.77 18.23 12.56
C ASP A 214 -2.95 19.17 12.80
N ARG A 215 -3.26 19.37 14.08
CA ARG A 215 -4.21 20.38 14.55
C ARG A 215 -3.77 21.78 14.12
N ASP A 216 -2.45 22.00 13.94
CA ASP A 216 -1.89 23.28 13.53
C ASP A 216 -2.11 23.53 12.04
N TYR A 217 -2.23 22.50 11.20
CA TYR A 217 -2.63 22.68 9.80
C TYR A 217 -4.10 23.09 9.68
N ALA A 218 -4.99 22.45 10.46
CA ALA A 218 -6.39 22.84 10.51
C ALA A 218 -6.55 24.27 11.05
N LEU A 219 -5.82 24.63 12.11
CA LEU A 219 -5.79 25.97 12.68
C LEU A 219 -5.17 27.00 11.72
N ALA A 220 -4.10 26.66 11.00
CA ALA A 220 -3.48 27.53 10.00
C ALA A 220 -4.43 27.77 8.81
N LYS A 221 -5.19 26.76 8.40
CA LYS A 221 -6.23 26.90 7.37
C LYS A 221 -7.40 27.75 7.86
N GLU A 222 -7.84 27.57 9.11
CA GLU A 222 -8.86 28.42 9.74
C GLU A 222 -8.40 29.88 9.82
N ASN A 223 -7.18 30.13 10.32
CA ASN A 223 -6.59 31.47 10.39
C ASN A 223 -6.46 32.11 9.01
N LEU A 224 -6.01 31.38 7.99
CA LEU A 224 -5.94 31.87 6.62
C LEU A 224 -7.33 32.25 6.07
N CYS A 225 -8.36 31.45 6.36
CA CYS A 225 -9.74 31.79 5.98
C CYS A 225 -10.22 33.07 6.66
N LEU A 226 -9.90 33.26 7.94
CA LEU A 226 -10.22 34.49 8.69
C LEU A 226 -9.47 35.71 8.13
N GLU A 227 -8.20 35.57 7.75
CA GLU A 227 -7.42 36.64 7.10
C GLU A 227 -8.01 37.06 5.75
N ILE A 228 -8.44 36.09 4.93
CA ILE A 228 -9.12 36.36 3.66
C ILE A 228 -10.46 37.07 3.91
N GLU A 229 -11.20 36.66 4.95
CA GLU A 229 -12.47 37.29 5.30
C GLU A 229 -12.28 38.74 5.78
N MET A 230 -11.31 39.00 6.65
CA MET A 230 -10.93 40.36 7.06
C MET A 230 -10.51 41.21 5.86
N SER A 231 -9.70 40.65 4.95
CA SER A 231 -9.27 41.35 3.73
C SER A 231 -10.46 41.70 2.84
N ARG A 232 -11.44 40.80 2.71
CA ARG A 232 -12.67 41.04 1.95
C ARG A 232 -13.54 42.12 2.60
N ILE A 233 -13.70 42.10 3.92
CA ILE A 233 -14.42 43.14 4.68
C ILE A 233 -13.75 44.51 4.46
N ASN A 234 -12.44 44.60 4.61
CA ASN A 234 -11.70 45.85 4.40
C ASN A 234 -11.88 46.39 2.98
N MET A 235 -11.83 45.52 1.97
CA MET A 235 -12.04 45.91 0.57
C MET A 235 -13.46 46.44 0.31
N ILE A 236 -14.48 45.85 0.95
CA ILE A 236 -15.85 46.34 0.89
C ILE A 236 -15.94 47.71 1.56
N VAL A 237 -15.41 47.87 2.78
CA VAL A 237 -15.46 49.14 3.54
C VAL A 237 -14.78 50.27 2.76
N MET A 238 -13.60 50.04 2.19
CA MET A 238 -12.88 51.03 1.38
C MET A 238 -13.65 51.46 0.12
N GLY A 239 -14.55 50.61 -0.40
CA GLY A 239 -15.40 50.92 -1.56
C GLY A 239 -16.65 51.75 -1.22
N LEU A 240 -16.94 52.01 0.06
CA LEU A 240 -18.12 52.78 0.48
C LEU A 240 -17.87 54.29 0.44
N PRO A 241 -18.92 55.14 0.43
CA PRO A 241 -18.78 56.58 0.64
C PRO A 241 -18.06 56.93 1.96
N VAL A 242 -17.25 58.01 1.95
CA VAL A 242 -16.38 58.41 3.08
C VAL A 242 -17.19 58.65 4.37
N GLU A 243 -18.40 59.14 4.26
CA GLU A 243 -19.31 59.38 5.38
C GLU A 243 -19.72 58.09 6.09
N ILE A 244 -19.88 56.99 5.34
CA ILE A 244 -20.19 55.66 5.86
C ILE A 244 -18.92 55.02 6.42
N GLN A 245 -17.79 55.17 5.74
CA GLN A 245 -16.49 54.69 6.25
C GLN A 245 -16.17 55.29 7.62
N ASN A 246 -16.38 56.59 7.82
CA ASN A 246 -16.13 57.26 9.10
C ASN A 246 -17.01 56.76 10.26
N GLN A 247 -18.23 56.31 9.95
CA GLN A 247 -19.14 55.72 10.93
C GLN A 247 -18.74 54.29 11.27
N LEU A 248 -18.35 53.50 10.26
CA LEU A 248 -17.87 52.13 10.42
C LEU A 248 -16.48 52.07 11.08
N GLY A 249 -15.61 53.05 10.84
CA GLY A 249 -14.26 53.13 11.42
C GLY A 249 -14.23 53.27 12.95
N ARG A 250 -15.38 53.53 13.58
CA ARG A 250 -15.55 53.52 15.04
C ARG A 250 -15.95 52.13 15.59
N VAL A 251 -16.23 51.16 14.72
CA VAL A 251 -16.72 49.83 15.07
C VAL A 251 -15.74 48.77 14.57
N GLU A 252 -15.34 47.85 15.45
CA GLU A 252 -14.52 46.71 15.05
C GLU A 252 -15.38 45.68 14.29
N ILE A 253 -15.19 45.56 12.98
CA ILE A 253 -15.97 44.68 12.11
C ILE A 253 -15.12 43.46 11.75
N THR A 254 -15.41 42.33 12.40
CA THR A 254 -14.67 41.07 12.22
C THR A 254 -15.39 40.06 11.33
N THR A 255 -16.69 40.26 11.04
CA THR A 255 -17.50 39.36 10.21
C THR A 255 -18.37 40.15 9.23
N ILE A 256 -18.73 39.50 8.12
CA ILE A 256 -19.58 40.10 7.09
C ILE A 256 -21.00 40.35 7.57
N GLU A 257 -21.56 39.46 8.39
CA GLU A 257 -22.88 39.65 8.97
C GLU A 257 -22.93 40.90 9.86
N LYS A 258 -21.87 41.12 10.64
CA LYS A 258 -21.73 42.33 11.47
C LYS A 258 -21.62 43.58 10.59
N LEU A 259 -20.86 43.52 9.49
CA LEU A 259 -20.78 44.60 8.51
C LEU A 259 -22.16 44.96 7.96
N PHE A 260 -22.91 43.99 7.44
CA PHE A 260 -24.24 44.23 6.89
C PHE A 260 -25.22 44.74 7.95
N LYS A 261 -25.16 44.23 9.18
CA LYS A 261 -26.00 44.72 10.27
C LYS A 261 -25.74 46.19 10.61
N GLU A 262 -24.48 46.61 10.66
CA GLU A 262 -24.13 48.03 10.90
C GLU A 262 -24.51 48.92 9.71
N LEU A 263 -24.35 48.44 8.47
CA LEU A 263 -24.83 49.16 7.29
C LEU A 263 -26.35 49.37 7.32
N THR A 264 -27.13 48.33 7.66
CA THR A 264 -28.58 48.45 7.79
C THR A 264 -28.98 49.46 8.88
N LYS A 265 -28.28 49.49 10.03
CA LYS A 265 -28.53 50.50 11.07
C LYS A 265 -28.23 51.92 10.59
N ILE A 266 -27.19 52.11 9.77
CA ILE A 266 -26.87 53.42 9.20
C ILE A 266 -27.98 53.87 8.25
N ASP A 267 -28.48 52.98 7.38
CA ASP A 267 -29.62 53.26 6.49
C ASP A 267 -30.91 53.58 7.28
N GLU A 268 -31.16 52.87 8.38
CA GLU A 268 -32.26 53.15 9.31
C GLU A 268 -32.10 54.50 10.02
N CYS A 269 -30.89 54.87 10.42
CA CYS A 269 -30.61 56.18 11.02
C CYS A 269 -30.81 57.33 10.02
N VAL A 270 -30.43 57.15 8.75
CA VAL A 270 -30.61 58.16 7.70
C VAL A 270 -32.09 58.35 7.33
N SER A 271 -32.87 57.26 7.31
CA SER A 271 -34.31 57.30 7.03
C SER A 271 -35.16 57.90 8.17
N ASN A 272 -34.63 57.95 9.40
CA ASN A 272 -35.31 58.54 10.57
C ASN A 272 -35.05 60.03 10.79
N ILE A 273 -34.24 60.69 9.94
CA ILE A 273 -34.08 62.15 9.98
C ILE A 273 -35.32 62.81 9.37
N LYS A 274 -36.32 63.13 10.20
CA LYS A 274 -37.43 64.02 9.79
C LYS A 274 -36.84 65.37 9.32
N PRO A 275 -37.26 65.92 8.16
CA PRO A 275 -36.81 67.24 7.73
C PRO A 275 -37.25 68.27 8.77
N LYS A 276 -36.27 68.88 9.43
CA LYS A 276 -36.44 69.89 10.48
C LYS A 276 -36.61 71.29 9.86
N TYR A 277 -37.53 71.44 8.90
CA TYR A 277 -37.93 72.76 8.40
C TYR A 277 -39.42 72.76 8.06
N ASP A 278 -40.19 73.51 8.84
CA ASP A 278 -41.57 73.89 8.53
C ASP A 278 -41.57 74.80 7.30
N ASN A 279 -41.85 74.25 6.12
CA ASN A 279 -42.14 75.07 4.94
C ASN A 279 -43.64 75.36 4.84
N LYS A 280 -44.12 76.28 5.68
CA LYS A 280 -45.28 77.14 5.35
C LYS A 280 -44.88 78.17 4.30
N PHE A 281 -44.49 77.74 3.10
CA PHE A 281 -44.39 78.60 1.92
C PHE A 281 -44.64 77.76 0.67
N LEU A 282 -45.89 77.29 0.56
CA LEU A 282 -46.50 77.08 -0.75
C LEU A 282 -46.79 78.46 -1.32
N SER A 283 -45.92 78.97 -2.19
CA SER A 283 -46.31 79.68 -3.41
C SER A 283 -45.07 80.07 -4.20
N ASN A 284 -45.07 79.63 -5.45
CA ASN A 284 -44.32 80.15 -6.59
C ASN A 284 -42.91 79.57 -6.84
N GLU A 285 -42.95 78.52 -7.66
CA GLU A 285 -42.10 78.28 -8.83
C GLU A 285 -40.59 78.51 -8.70
N ILE A 286 -39.82 77.42 -8.65
CA ILE A 286 -38.75 77.16 -9.65
C ILE A 286 -38.73 75.65 -9.95
N SER A 287 -38.99 75.32 -11.22
CA SER A 287 -38.87 73.99 -11.82
C SER A 287 -37.42 73.48 -11.75
N TYR A 288 -37.19 72.34 -11.09
CA TYR A 288 -35.98 71.54 -11.27
C TYR A 288 -36.32 70.08 -11.56
N ASN A 289 -36.29 69.80 -12.87
CA ASN A 289 -36.29 68.52 -13.58
C ASN A 289 -36.11 67.24 -12.74
N THR A 290 -37.24 66.54 -12.56
CA THR A 290 -37.36 65.12 -12.19
C THR A 290 -36.82 64.14 -13.24
N ASP A 291 -36.19 64.62 -14.32
CA ASP A 291 -35.85 63.83 -15.50
C ASP A 291 -34.40 63.26 -15.51
N ILE A 292 -33.56 63.61 -14.52
CA ILE A 292 -32.16 63.15 -14.45
C ILE A 292 -32.01 61.86 -13.62
N LYS A 293 -32.76 61.70 -12.52
CA LYS A 293 -32.69 60.48 -11.67
C LYS A 293 -33.27 59.24 -12.35
N THR A 294 -34.29 59.39 -13.20
CA THR A 294 -34.88 58.29 -13.99
C THR A 294 -34.00 57.86 -15.16
N LYS A 295 -33.31 58.79 -15.84
CA LYS A 295 -32.36 58.47 -16.92
C LYS A 295 -31.10 57.77 -16.42
N GLN A 296 -30.56 58.14 -15.25
CA GLN A 296 -29.39 57.47 -14.66
C GLN A 296 -29.72 56.06 -14.16
N LEU A 297 -30.93 55.83 -13.60
CA LEU A 297 -31.37 54.50 -13.18
C LEU A 297 -31.62 53.55 -14.37
N TYR A 298 -32.06 54.07 -15.52
CA TYR A 298 -32.24 53.29 -16.75
C TYR A 298 -30.91 52.96 -17.44
N GLN A 299 -29.93 53.87 -17.44
CA GLN A 299 -28.58 53.60 -17.95
C GLN A 299 -27.80 52.61 -17.07
N HIS A 300 -27.98 52.64 -15.75
CA HIS A 300 -27.38 51.67 -14.83
C HIS A 300 -27.96 50.26 -15.06
N LYS A 301 -29.28 50.12 -15.24
CA LYS A 301 -29.92 48.82 -15.56
C LYS A 301 -29.52 48.23 -16.93
N GLN A 302 -29.13 49.06 -17.91
CA GLN A 302 -28.63 48.58 -19.21
C GLN A 302 -27.14 48.17 -19.18
N ARG A 303 -26.34 48.72 -18.26
CA ARG A 303 -24.94 48.27 -18.09
C ARG A 303 -24.84 46.88 -17.44
N TYR A 304 -25.78 46.47 -16.59
CA TYR A 304 -25.81 45.13 -16.00
C TYR A 304 -26.53 44.06 -16.84
N LYS A 305 -27.15 44.42 -17.98
CA LYS A 305 -27.67 43.45 -18.96
C LYS A 305 -26.68 43.06 -20.06
N ASN A 306 -25.55 43.76 -20.16
CA ASN A 306 -24.54 43.54 -21.21
C ASN A 306 -23.21 42.93 -20.72
N VAL A 307 -23.04 42.68 -19.42
CA VAL A 307 -21.86 41.94 -18.92
C VAL A 307 -22.03 40.42 -19.01
N ASP A 308 -23.27 39.92 -19.17
CA ASP A 308 -23.55 38.49 -19.43
C ASP A 308 -23.28 38.05 -20.89
N LYS A 309 -22.67 38.90 -21.73
CA LYS A 309 -22.33 38.59 -23.13
C LYS A 309 -20.84 38.73 -23.52
N GLU A 310 -19.96 39.15 -22.61
CA GLU A 310 -18.51 39.23 -22.89
C GLU A 310 -17.67 38.71 -21.70
N ILE A 311 -17.74 37.41 -21.45
CA ILE A 311 -16.55 36.66 -21.04
C ILE A 311 -16.38 35.51 -22.03
N SER A 312 -15.58 35.79 -23.07
CA SER A 312 -14.98 34.78 -23.92
C SER A 312 -14.03 33.93 -23.06
N VAL A 313 -14.49 32.77 -22.62
CA VAL A 313 -13.64 31.73 -22.06
C VAL A 313 -12.73 31.20 -23.19
N PRO A 314 -11.40 31.15 -23.04
CA PRO A 314 -10.56 30.33 -23.91
C PRO A 314 -11.02 28.88 -23.79
N LYS A 315 -11.60 28.33 -24.86
CA LYS A 315 -11.93 26.91 -24.98
C LYS A 315 -10.63 26.10 -24.95
N TYR A 316 -10.25 25.59 -23.79
CA TYR A 316 -9.39 24.41 -23.76
C TYR A 316 -10.22 23.21 -24.20
N LYS A 317 -9.74 22.59 -25.28
CA LYS A 317 -10.30 21.43 -25.95
C LYS A 317 -10.25 20.24 -24.99
N VAL A 318 -11.39 19.86 -24.42
CA VAL A 318 -11.55 18.55 -23.77
C VAL A 318 -11.79 17.54 -24.89
N GLU A 319 -10.76 16.81 -25.27
CA GLU A 319 -10.92 15.59 -26.06
C GLU A 319 -11.50 14.51 -25.15
N ALA A 320 -12.84 14.44 -25.10
CA ALA A 320 -13.55 13.29 -24.59
C ALA A 320 -13.35 12.13 -25.57
N LYS A 321 -12.41 11.22 -25.26
CA LYS A 321 -12.41 9.87 -25.84
C LYS A 321 -13.52 9.06 -25.16
N THR A 322 -14.72 9.13 -25.72
CA THR A 322 -15.77 8.15 -25.47
C THR A 322 -15.48 6.89 -26.30
N HIS A 323 -14.86 5.88 -25.69
CA HIS A 323 -14.92 4.52 -26.22
C HIS A 323 -16.24 3.87 -25.79
N ASN A 324 -17.30 4.16 -26.55
CA ASN A 324 -18.41 3.23 -26.71
C ASN A 324 -18.12 2.38 -27.94
N THR A 325 -17.44 1.24 -27.75
CA THR A 325 -17.48 0.17 -28.74
C THR A 325 -18.54 -0.82 -28.29
N LEU A 326 -19.70 -0.65 -28.91
CA LEU A 326 -20.75 -1.65 -28.98
C LEU A 326 -20.15 -2.97 -29.51
N ASN A 327 -20.27 -3.98 -28.67
CA ASN A 327 -20.49 -5.38 -29.01
C ASN A 327 -20.84 -5.64 -30.50
N LYS A 328 -19.86 -6.12 -31.28
CA LYS A 328 -20.07 -6.83 -32.55
C LYS A 328 -18.91 -7.79 -32.81
N GLN A 329 -18.85 -8.87 -32.03
CA GLN A 329 -18.12 -10.08 -32.45
C GLN A 329 -18.72 -11.40 -31.94
N ASN A 330 -20.01 -11.43 -31.61
CA ASN A 330 -20.79 -12.68 -31.44
C ASN A 330 -21.88 -12.83 -32.51
N GLN A 331 -21.49 -12.72 -33.79
CA GLN A 331 -22.27 -13.25 -34.92
C GLN A 331 -21.32 -13.78 -36.01
N ARG A 332 -20.47 -14.76 -35.68
CA ARG A 332 -19.79 -15.60 -36.68
C ARG A 332 -19.47 -17.04 -36.24
N HIS A 333 -20.08 -17.54 -35.17
CA HIS A 333 -20.03 -18.97 -34.83
C HIS A 333 -21.40 -19.47 -34.43
N GLU A 334 -22.31 -19.61 -35.40
CA GLU A 334 -23.48 -20.48 -35.25
C GLU A 334 -24.08 -20.97 -36.59
N ASN A 335 -23.31 -20.94 -37.69
CA ASN A 335 -23.73 -21.55 -38.96
C ASN A 335 -22.62 -22.45 -39.52
N ASN A 336 -22.22 -23.49 -38.78
CA ASN A 336 -21.49 -24.63 -39.36
C ASN A 336 -21.77 -25.94 -38.63
N THR A 337 -23.03 -26.16 -38.26
CA THR A 337 -23.56 -27.48 -37.88
C THR A 337 -24.99 -27.62 -38.36
N LEU A 338 -25.19 -27.56 -39.69
CA LEU A 338 -26.23 -28.32 -40.37
C LEU A 338 -25.94 -28.38 -41.88
N ASN A 339 -25.85 -29.60 -42.41
CA ASN A 339 -25.83 -30.00 -43.83
C ASN A 339 -24.52 -29.83 -44.63
N LYS A 340 -23.59 -30.77 -44.50
CA LYS A 340 -23.43 -31.90 -45.45
C LYS A 340 -22.27 -32.80 -45.05
#